data_AF-A0A3C2BET5-F1
#
_entry.id   AF-A0A3C2BET5-F1
#
_cell.length_a   1.000
_cell.length_b   1.000
_cell.length_c   1.000
_cell.angle_alpha   90.00
_cell.angle_beta   90.00
_cell.angle_gamma   90.00
#
_symmetry.space_group_name_H-M   'P 1'
#
loop_
_entity.id
_entity.type
_entity.pdbx_description
1 polymer ?
#
loop_
_entity_poly.entity_id
_entity_poly.type
_entity_poly.pdbx_seq_one_letter_code
_entity_poly.pdbx_strand_id
1 'polypeptide(L)'
;MPRRSPLDRYSVTQNYLMTRGQALTFPSKYFKIKLKPNEVYGVIVDMPMGNSILTTMVSFLNGATNLYFNMGGEYSGASQRYVNLVQATRTLVLYANNLLPQCEKVKAFDLPTGNNHFIYLLTNNGVYKTQLHPAT
;
A
#
# COMPACT_ATOMS: atom_id res chain seq x y z
N MET A 1 -22.52 -11.49 -14.02
CA MET A 1 -21.08 -11.84 -13.97
C MET A 1 -20.89 -12.92 -12.91
N PRO A 2 -20.13 -14.00 -13.15
CA PRO A 2 -19.95 -15.03 -12.14
C PRO A 2 -19.19 -14.47 -10.92
N ARG A 3 -19.70 -14.74 -9.71
CA ARG A 3 -19.00 -14.42 -8.44
C ARG A 3 -17.75 -15.31 -8.37
N ARG A 4 -16.56 -14.70 -8.31
CA ARG A 4 -15.32 -15.42 -8.01
C ARG A 4 -15.40 -16.05 -6.63
N SER A 5 -14.74 -17.20 -6.46
CA SER A 5 -14.55 -17.78 -5.14
C SER A 5 -13.68 -16.85 -4.29
N PRO A 6 -13.94 -16.69 -2.99
CA PRO A 6 -13.06 -15.97 -2.06
C PRO A 6 -11.62 -16.51 -1.99
N LEU A 7 -11.36 -17.68 -2.60
CA LEU A 7 -10.07 -18.35 -2.67
C LEU A 7 -9.29 -18.07 -3.98
N ASP A 8 -9.92 -17.40 -4.95
CA ASP A 8 -9.28 -17.20 -6.25
C ASP A 8 -8.16 -16.16 -6.18
N ARG A 9 -6.96 -16.57 -6.58
CA ARG A 9 -5.77 -15.70 -6.61
C ARG A 9 -5.79 -14.77 -7.83
N TYR A 10 -5.28 -13.56 -7.67
CA TYR A 10 -5.03 -12.67 -8.81
C TYR A 10 -3.89 -13.23 -9.67
N SER A 11 -4.06 -13.17 -10.99
CA SER A 11 -2.93 -13.32 -11.91
C SER A 11 -2.04 -12.09 -11.76
N VAL A 12 -0.75 -12.30 -11.57
CA VAL A 12 0.21 -11.22 -11.31
C VAL A 12 1.47 -11.44 -12.13
N THR A 13 2.06 -10.34 -12.58
CA THR A 13 3.38 -10.35 -13.22
C THR A 13 4.49 -10.35 -12.18
N GLN A 14 5.65 -10.87 -12.57
CA GLN A 14 6.85 -10.81 -11.75
C GLN A 14 7.25 -9.35 -11.44
N ASN A 15 7.14 -8.46 -12.43
CA ASN A 15 7.46 -7.04 -12.25
C ASN A 15 6.64 -6.41 -11.12
N TYR A 16 5.32 -6.63 -11.13
CA TYR A 16 4.42 -6.16 -10.09
C TYR A 16 4.80 -6.69 -8.70
N LEU A 17 5.12 -7.99 -8.58
CA LEU A 17 5.52 -8.57 -7.29
C LEU A 17 6.81 -7.93 -6.76
N MET A 18 7.77 -7.67 -7.65
CA MET A 18 9.03 -7.03 -7.28
C MET A 18 8.84 -5.58 -6.84
N THR A 19 8.12 -4.75 -7.61
CA THR A 19 7.91 -3.34 -7.28
C THR A 19 7.07 -3.16 -6.02
N ARG A 20 6.02 -3.98 -5.85
CA ARG A 20 5.25 -4.04 -4.60
C ARG A 20 6.12 -4.46 -3.41
N GLY A 21 6.93 -5.50 -3.57
CA GLY A 21 7.83 -5.99 -2.52
C GLY A 21 8.82 -4.92 -2.09
N GLN A 22 9.45 -4.23 -3.04
CA GLN A 22 10.37 -3.12 -2.78
C GLN A 22 9.71 -2.00 -1.99
N ALA A 23 8.47 -1.64 -2.34
CA ALA A 23 7.71 -0.63 -1.61
C ALA A 23 7.43 -1.06 -0.16
N LEU A 24 6.98 -2.30 0.06
CA LEU A 24 6.65 -2.84 1.39
C LEU A 24 7.87 -2.95 2.31
N THR A 25 9.06 -3.06 1.75
CA THR A 25 10.31 -3.11 2.51
C THR A 25 11.14 -1.82 2.41
N PHE A 26 10.56 -0.71 1.92
CA PHE A 26 11.29 0.52 1.65
C PHE A 26 11.82 1.16 2.96
N PRO A 27 13.15 1.29 3.14
CA PRO A 27 13.70 1.78 4.40
C PRO A 27 13.45 3.28 4.65
N SER A 28 13.03 3.63 5.87
CA SER A 28 12.80 5.03 6.28
C SER A 28 14.04 5.94 6.20
N LYS A 29 15.25 5.38 6.31
CA LYS A 29 16.53 6.12 6.27
C LYS A 29 16.69 6.99 5.02
N TYR A 30 16.05 6.62 3.91
CA TYR A 30 16.11 7.38 2.66
C TYR A 30 15.37 8.72 2.73
N PHE A 31 14.46 8.91 3.70
CA PHE A 31 13.78 10.20 3.90
C PHE A 31 14.61 11.21 4.70
N LYS A 32 15.73 10.80 5.31
CA LYS A 32 16.64 11.68 6.08
C LYS A 32 15.95 12.48 7.21
N ILE A 33 14.87 11.93 7.77
CA ILE A 33 14.10 12.53 8.88
C ILE A 33 14.14 11.58 10.08
N LYS A 34 14.22 12.15 11.30
CA LYS A 34 14.12 11.37 12.54
C LYS A 34 12.66 11.04 12.81
N LEU A 35 12.31 9.76 12.69
CA LEU A 35 10.97 9.22 12.95
C LEU A 35 10.97 8.43 14.26
N LYS A 36 9.90 8.54 15.05
CA LYS A 36 9.70 7.69 16.24
C LYS A 36 9.55 6.22 15.80
N PRO A 37 9.79 5.24 16.69
CA PRO A 37 9.73 3.82 16.33
C PRO A 37 8.41 3.39 15.66
N ASN A 38 7.27 3.87 16.15
CA ASN A 38 5.94 3.54 15.65
C ASN A 38 5.33 4.64 14.78
N GLU A 39 6.11 5.62 14.32
CA GLU A 39 5.61 6.66 13.43
C GLU A 39 5.49 6.11 12.02
N VAL A 40 4.29 6.25 11.44
CA VAL A 40 4.00 5.78 10.09
C VAL A 40 4.65 6.71 9.08
N TYR A 41 5.44 6.14 8.18
CA TYR A 41 6.13 6.87 7.12
C TYR A 41 5.71 6.44 5.71
N GLY A 42 5.02 5.31 5.60
CA GLY A 42 4.54 4.76 4.35
C GLY A 42 3.21 4.05 4.56
N VAL A 43 2.32 4.21 3.58
CA VAL A 43 1.03 3.54 3.50
C VAL A 43 0.97 2.84 2.15
N ILE A 44 0.73 1.53 2.18
CA ILE A 44 0.60 0.72 0.98
C ILE A 44 -0.76 0.03 1.01
N VAL A 45 -1.56 0.24 -0.03
CA VAL A 45 -2.92 -0.28 -0.10
C VAL A 45 -3.05 -1.16 -1.33
N ASP A 46 -3.28 -2.44 -1.12
CA ASP A 46 -3.70 -3.35 -2.18
C ASP A 46 -5.21 -3.23 -2.36
N MET A 47 -5.62 -2.82 -3.56
CA MET A 47 -6.99 -2.50 -3.92
C MET A 47 -7.47 -3.42 -5.04
N PRO A 48 -8.27 -4.44 -4.70
CA PRO A 48 -9.13 -5.10 -5.66
C PRO A 48 -10.04 -4.08 -6.38
N MET A 49 -9.90 -3.95 -7.70
CA MET A 49 -10.73 -3.04 -8.52
C MET A 49 -11.68 -3.81 -9.45
N GLY A 50 -11.78 -5.11 -9.27
CA GLY A 50 -12.61 -6.02 -10.04
C GLY A 50 -12.09 -7.45 -9.95
N ASN A 51 -12.70 -8.36 -10.69
CA ASN A 51 -12.41 -9.79 -10.54
C ASN A 51 -10.96 -10.19 -10.89
N SER A 52 -10.30 -9.43 -11.77
CA SER A 52 -8.95 -9.71 -12.29
C SER A 52 -7.97 -8.55 -12.10
N ILE A 53 -8.42 -7.41 -11.58
CA ILE A 53 -7.62 -6.19 -11.48
C ILE A 53 -7.29 -5.96 -10.01
N LEU A 54 -5.99 -6.00 -9.71
CA LEU A 54 -5.43 -5.66 -8.42
C LEU A 54 -4.46 -4.51 -8.60
N THR A 55 -4.68 -3.43 -7.87
CA THR A 55 -3.85 -2.24 -7.91
C THR A 55 -3.28 -1.94 -6.53
N THR A 56 -1.97 -1.80 -6.43
CA THR A 56 -1.31 -1.36 -5.19
C THR A 56 -1.04 0.13 -5.26
N MET A 57 -1.60 0.90 -4.33
CA MET A 57 -1.20 2.28 -4.09
C MET A 57 -0.07 2.32 -3.07
N VAL A 58 0.97 3.10 -3.37
CA VAL A 58 2.12 3.30 -2.49
C VAL A 58 2.25 4.79 -2.22
N SER A 59 2.16 5.17 -0.95
CA SER A 59 2.19 6.56 -0.50
C SER A 59 3.22 6.73 0.63
N PHE A 60 4.12 7.70 0.49
CA PHE A 60 5.17 7.97 1.47
C PHE A 60 5.08 9.38 2.06
N LEU A 61 5.67 9.56 3.25
CA LEU A 61 5.63 10.80 4.03
C LEU A 61 6.17 12.04 3.27
N ASN A 62 7.05 11.85 2.29
CA ASN A 62 7.59 12.93 1.48
C ASN A 62 6.56 13.47 0.45
N GLY A 63 5.44 12.77 0.28
CA GLY A 63 4.37 13.05 -0.66
C GLY A 63 4.47 12.29 -1.98
N ALA A 64 5.41 11.33 -2.09
CA ALA A 64 5.46 10.43 -3.23
C ALA A 64 4.26 9.48 -3.19
N THR A 65 3.55 9.39 -4.32
CA THR A 65 2.45 8.43 -4.51
C THR A 65 2.56 7.77 -5.88
N ASN A 66 2.54 6.44 -5.89
CA ASN A 66 2.60 5.61 -7.09
C ASN A 66 1.46 4.58 -7.09
N LEU A 67 1.06 4.12 -8.28
CA LEU A 67 0.15 2.99 -8.47
C LEU A 67 0.85 1.87 -9.24
N TYR A 68 0.75 0.64 -8.76
CA TYR A 68 1.27 -0.55 -9.42
C TYR A 68 0.12 -1.47 -9.80
N PHE A 69 0.10 -1.95 -11.04
CA PHE A 69 -0.96 -2.80 -11.56
C PHE A 69 -0.48 -4.23 -11.67
N ASN A 70 -1.31 -5.20 -11.26
CA ASN A 70 -0.96 -6.62 -11.28
C ASN A 70 -0.51 -7.13 -12.65
N MET A 71 -1.02 -6.55 -13.73
CA MET A 71 -0.66 -6.88 -15.11
C MET A 71 0.67 -6.26 -15.59
N GLY A 72 1.41 -5.56 -14.72
CA GLY A 72 2.80 -5.13 -14.96
C GLY A 72 2.99 -3.65 -15.28
N GLY A 73 1.91 -2.88 -15.45
CA GLY A 73 1.97 -1.42 -15.58
C GLY A 73 2.20 -0.71 -14.26
N GLU A 74 2.66 0.54 -14.33
CA GLU A 74 2.72 1.45 -13.19
C GLU A 74 2.38 2.89 -13.57
N TYR A 75 1.93 3.65 -12.58
CA TYR A 75 1.81 5.10 -12.66
C TYR A 75 2.66 5.70 -11.55
N SER A 76 3.86 6.15 -11.90
CA SER A 76 4.86 6.69 -10.99
C SER A 76 5.19 8.14 -11.31
N GLY A 77 5.75 8.87 -10.35
CA GLY A 77 6.20 10.26 -10.55
C GLY A 77 5.11 11.33 -10.57
N ALA A 78 3.84 10.97 -10.32
CA ALA A 78 2.72 11.92 -10.29
C ALA A 78 2.94 13.09 -9.29
N SER A 79 3.62 12.81 -8.18
CA SER A 79 3.97 13.80 -7.16
C SER A 79 4.91 14.91 -7.67
N GLN A 80 5.65 14.67 -8.76
CA GLN A 80 6.52 15.70 -9.36
C GLN A 80 5.71 16.73 -10.16
N ARG A 81 4.51 16.35 -10.61
CA ARG A 81 3.65 17.18 -11.46
C ARG A 81 2.52 17.85 -10.68
N TYR A 82 2.01 17.22 -9.63
CA TYR A 82 0.80 17.65 -8.93
C TYR A 82 1.05 17.95 -7.46
N VAL A 83 1.18 19.23 -7.10
CA VAL A 83 1.40 19.67 -5.72
C VAL A 83 0.24 19.31 -4.79
N ASN A 84 -1.00 19.36 -5.28
CA ASN A 84 -2.17 18.97 -4.48
C ASN A 84 -2.12 17.49 -4.09
N LEU A 85 -1.60 16.62 -4.96
CA LEU A 85 -1.39 15.20 -4.66
C LEU A 85 -0.34 15.02 -3.56
N VAL A 86 0.74 15.80 -3.57
CA VAL A 86 1.78 15.79 -2.52
C VAL A 86 1.16 16.10 -1.15
N GLN A 87 0.31 17.13 -1.07
CA GLN A 87 -0.35 17.52 0.18
C GLN A 87 -1.36 16.47 0.66
N ALA A 88 -2.18 15.94 -0.24
CA ALA A 88 -3.12 14.87 0.08
C ALA A 88 -2.40 13.60 0.57
N THR A 89 -1.28 13.25 -0.06
CA THR A 89 -0.44 12.09 0.31
C THR A 89 0.15 12.27 1.71
N ARG A 90 0.72 13.44 2.01
CA ARG A 90 1.26 13.74 3.35
C ARG A 90 0.18 13.64 4.42
N THR A 91 -1.00 14.18 4.12
CA THR A 91 -2.16 14.13 4.99
C THR A 91 -2.61 12.69 5.24
N LEU A 92 -2.69 11.87 4.19
CA LEU A 92 -3.02 10.44 4.29
C LEU A 92 -2.05 9.69 5.22
N VAL A 93 -0.74 9.84 5.01
CA VAL A 93 0.29 9.17 5.81
C VAL A 93 0.24 9.64 7.27
N LEU A 94 0.01 10.93 7.51
CA LEU A 94 -0.14 11.47 8.86
C LEU A 94 -1.34 10.84 9.58
N TYR A 95 -2.52 10.82 8.96
CA TYR A 95 -3.73 10.24 9.56
C TYR A 95 -3.65 8.73 9.75
N ALA A 96 -2.86 8.02 8.94
CA ALA A 96 -2.68 6.58 9.06
C ALA A 96 -2.06 6.15 10.41
N ASN A 97 -1.41 7.06 11.15
CA ASN A 97 -0.97 6.79 12.53
C ASN A 97 -2.14 6.39 13.44
N ASN A 98 -3.34 6.93 13.22
CA ASN A 98 -4.53 6.59 14.01
C ASN A 98 -5.05 5.17 13.73
N LEU A 99 -4.68 4.58 12.59
CA LEU A 99 -5.06 3.21 12.22
C LEU A 99 -4.14 2.17 12.85
N LEU A 100 -2.91 2.55 13.23
CA LEU A 100 -1.88 1.64 13.74
C LEU A 100 -2.35 0.73 14.91
N PRO A 101 -3.15 1.20 15.90
CA PRO A 101 -3.65 0.35 16.99
C PRO A 101 -4.58 -0.79 16.53
N GLN A 102 -5.17 -0.69 15.32
CA GLN A 102 -6.06 -1.69 14.74
C GLN A 102 -5.32 -2.65 13.80
N CYS A 103 -4.01 -2.49 13.66
CA CYS A 103 -3.19 -3.28 12.76
C CYS A 103 -2.38 -4.34 13.52
N GLU A 104 -2.10 -5.44 12.84
CA GLU A 104 -1.23 -6.50 13.33
C GLU A 104 0.15 -6.40 12.69
N LYS A 105 1.21 -6.67 13.46
CA LYS A 105 2.58 -6.66 12.94
C LYS A 105 2.81 -7.89 12.06
N VAL A 106 3.28 -7.68 10.83
CA VAL A 106 3.46 -8.75 9.84
C VAL A 106 4.88 -8.81 9.29
N LYS A 107 5.26 -10.00 8.80
CA LYS A 107 6.52 -10.25 8.07
C LYS A 107 6.31 -10.86 6.68
N ALA A 108 5.07 -11.28 6.38
CA ALA A 108 4.67 -11.84 5.10
C ALA A 108 3.69 -10.89 4.41
N PHE A 109 3.80 -10.83 3.08
CA PHE A 109 3.08 -9.86 2.26
C PHE A 109 2.23 -10.55 1.20
N ASP A 110 1.29 -11.38 1.64
CA ASP A 110 0.37 -12.06 0.74
C ASP A 110 -0.47 -11.07 -0.06
N LEU A 111 -0.99 -11.54 -1.20
CA LEU A 111 -1.95 -10.78 -1.99
C LEU A 111 -3.35 -10.94 -1.38
N PRO A 112 -4.22 -9.93 -1.49
CA PRO A 112 -5.61 -10.06 -1.10
C PRO A 112 -6.31 -11.15 -1.91
N THR A 113 -7.28 -11.80 -1.26
CA THR A 113 -8.23 -12.69 -1.92
C THR A 113 -9.63 -12.09 -1.85
N GLY A 114 -10.43 -12.33 -2.89
CA GLY A 114 -11.73 -11.65 -3.05
C GLY A 114 -11.59 -10.13 -3.15
N ASN A 115 -12.54 -9.42 -2.53
CA ASN A 115 -12.63 -7.95 -2.53
C ASN A 115 -12.08 -7.30 -1.25
N ASN A 116 -11.21 -7.99 -0.51
CA ASN A 116 -10.60 -7.44 0.69
C ASN A 116 -9.44 -6.53 0.30
N HIS A 117 -9.44 -5.31 0.80
CA HIS A 117 -8.32 -4.39 0.67
C HIS A 117 -7.34 -4.67 1.79
N PHE A 118 -6.04 -4.79 1.47
CA PHE A 118 -5.01 -4.86 2.49
C PHE A 118 -4.35 -3.50 2.62
N ILE A 119 -4.26 -3.01 3.85
CA ILE A 119 -3.61 -1.74 4.19
C ILE A 119 -2.39 -2.07 5.03
N TYR A 120 -1.21 -1.71 4.53
CA TYR A 120 0.06 -1.86 5.20
C TYR A 120 0.59 -0.51 5.65
N LEU A 121 1.01 -0.42 6.91
CA LEU A 121 1.61 0.75 7.52
C LEU A 121 3.08 0.46 7.82
N LEU A 122 3.97 1.27 7.25
CA LEU A 122 5.41 1.13 7.40
C LEU A 122 5.88 2.05 8.54
N THR A 123 6.57 1.46 9.51
CA THR A 123 7.18 2.15 10.66
C THR A 123 8.62 1.67 10.87
N ASN A 124 9.39 2.35 11.71
CA ASN A 124 10.75 1.92 12.06
C ASN A 124 10.77 0.62 12.88
N ASN A 125 9.68 0.28 13.56
CA ASN A 125 9.54 -0.94 14.34
C ASN A 125 9.07 -2.13 13.48
N GLY A 126 8.64 -1.91 12.24
CA GLY A 126 8.21 -2.95 11.30
C GLY A 126 7.00 -2.55 10.47
N VAL A 127 6.46 -3.53 9.74
CA VAL A 127 5.26 -3.35 8.90
C VAL A 127 4.05 -3.89 9.65
N TYR A 128 2.98 -3.12 9.66
CA TYR A 128 1.71 -3.46 10.27
C TYR A 128 0.64 -3.57 9.18
N LYS A 129 -0.31 -4.50 9.33
CA LYS A 129 -1.36 -4.76 8.35
C LYS A 129 -2.73 -4.70 9.02
N THR A 130 -3.69 -4.10 8.32
CA THR A 130 -5.11 -4.34 8.55
C THR A 130 -5.79 -4.65 7.23
N GLN A 131 -7.06 -5.03 7.28
CA GLN A 131 -7.88 -5.30 6.11
C GLN A 131 -9.20 -4.56 6.18
N LEU A 132 -9.66 -4.10 5.02
CA LEU A 132 -10.93 -3.41 4.85
C LEU A 132 -11.77 -4.17 3.83
N HIS A 133 -13.02 -4.47 4.19
CA HIS A 133 -14.01 -4.97 3.25
C HIS A 133 -14.95 -3.82 2.87
N PRO A 134 -15.09 -3.43 1.59
CA PRO A 134 -15.85 -2.24 1.21
C PRO A 134 -17.35 -2.29 1.51
N ALA A 135 -17.90 -3.48 1.77
CA ALA A 135 -19.33 -3.69 2.00
C ALA A 135 -19.72 -3.73 3.49
N THR A 136 -18.77 -3.46 4.40
CA THR A 136 -18.97 -3.36 5.86
C THR A 136 -18.50 -2.01 6.34
#